data_AF-A0AA51P532-F1
#
_entry.id   AF-A0AA51P532-F1
#
_cell.length_a   1.000
_cell.length_b   1.000
_cell.length_c   1.000
_cell.angle_alpha   90.00
_cell.angle_beta   90.00
_cell.angle_gamma   90.00
#
_symmetry.space_group_name_H-M   'P 1'
#
loop_
_entity.id
_entity.type
_entity.pdbx_description
1 polymer ?
#
loop_
_entity_poly.entity_id
_entity_poly.type
_entity_poly.pdbx_seq_one_letter_code
_entity_poly.pdbx_strand_id
1 'polypeptide(L)'
;NQEGVIVTDRDSMWKCVCTLSGYHTRCIYDIAWCHTTGLIATACGDDIIRIFKEADNSDPNAPSFDLICTKLNSHSQDINCVQWNPSGNQELISCSDDGEIRIWK
;
A
#
# COMPACT_ATOMS: atom_id res chain seq x y z
N ASN A 1 -12.79 22.61 -9.84
CA ASN A 1 -11.44 22.64 -10.47
C ASN A 1 -11.37 21.54 -11.55
N GLN A 2 -10.23 21.35 -12.25
CA GLN A 2 -10.06 20.28 -13.26
C GLN A 2 -10.41 18.87 -12.70
N GLU A 3 -10.35 18.72 -11.38
CA GLU A 3 -10.65 17.50 -10.63
C GLU A 3 -12.14 17.25 -10.32
N GLY A 4 -13.01 18.18 -10.74
CA GLY A 4 -14.46 18.08 -10.55
C GLY A 4 -14.94 18.37 -9.12
N VAL A 5 -14.06 18.82 -8.23
CA VAL A 5 -14.43 19.23 -6.88
C VAL A 5 -14.79 20.72 -6.91
N ILE A 6 -15.98 21.06 -6.40
CA ILE A 6 -16.39 22.45 -6.19
C ILE A 6 -15.68 22.96 -4.94
N VAL A 7 -14.87 23.99 -5.12
CA VAL A 7 -14.07 24.61 -4.06
C VAL A 7 -14.57 26.05 -3.93
N THR A 8 -15.29 26.35 -2.85
CA THR A 8 -15.97 27.65 -2.65
C THR A 8 -15.07 28.70 -2.01
N ASP A 9 -14.09 28.26 -1.23
CA ASP A 9 -13.04 29.07 -0.60
C ASP A 9 -11.69 28.46 -0.97
N ARG A 10 -10.57 29.19 -0.90
CA ARG A 10 -9.24 28.79 -1.42
C ARG A 10 -8.60 27.52 -0.80
N ASP A 11 -9.38 26.68 -0.16
CA ASP A 11 -8.97 25.45 0.50
C ASP A 11 -8.88 24.27 -0.47
N SER A 12 -7.76 23.57 -0.46
CA SER A 12 -7.59 22.31 -1.17
C SER A 12 -8.46 21.23 -0.53
N MET A 13 -9.24 20.52 -1.35
CA MET A 13 -10.11 19.42 -0.91
C MET A 13 -9.57 18.07 -1.38
N TRP A 14 -9.65 17.06 -0.52
CA TRP A 14 -9.36 15.67 -0.88
C TRP A 14 -10.55 15.04 -1.59
N LYS A 15 -10.27 14.28 -2.64
CA LYS A 15 -11.24 13.44 -3.37
C LYS A 15 -10.75 12.00 -3.32
N CYS A 16 -11.65 11.06 -3.00
CA CYS A 16 -11.36 9.65 -3.20
C CYS A 16 -11.40 9.36 -4.71
N VAL A 17 -10.26 9.00 -5.28
CA VAL A 17 -10.11 8.72 -6.73
C VAL A 17 -10.04 7.23 -7.05
N CYS A 18 -9.73 6.39 -6.06
CA CYS A 18 -9.63 4.94 -6.21
C CYS A 18 -9.95 4.26 -4.87
N THR A 19 -10.50 3.05 -4.92
CA THR A 19 -10.71 2.17 -3.76
C THR A 19 -10.20 0.77 -4.08
N LEU A 20 -9.19 0.32 -3.35
CA LEU A 20 -8.70 -1.07 -3.41
C LEU A 20 -9.45 -1.89 -2.36
N SER A 21 -10.28 -2.83 -2.81
CA SER A 21 -11.14 -3.62 -1.92
C SER A 21 -11.20 -5.08 -2.36
N GLY A 22 -11.52 -5.98 -1.41
CA GLY A 22 -11.62 -7.42 -1.66
C GLY A 22 -10.30 -8.19 -1.61
N TYR A 23 -9.19 -7.53 -1.29
CA TYR A 23 -7.86 -8.17 -1.25
C TYR A 23 -7.49 -8.72 0.13
N HIS A 24 -7.95 -8.10 1.21
CA HIS A 24 -7.58 -8.41 2.60
C HIS A 24 -8.79 -8.97 3.36
N THR A 25 -8.56 -9.98 4.22
CA THR A 25 -9.64 -10.62 4.99
C THR A 25 -9.75 -10.10 6.43
N ARG A 26 -8.77 -9.30 6.87
CA ARG A 26 -8.72 -8.65 8.18
C ARG A 26 -8.27 -7.19 8.02
N CYS A 27 -8.12 -6.50 9.15
CA CYS A 27 -7.70 -5.10 9.20
C CYS A 27 -6.32 -4.91 8.55
N ILE A 28 -6.20 -3.85 7.76
CA ILE A 28 -4.91 -3.32 7.32
C ILE A 28 -4.41 -2.41 8.45
N TYR A 29 -3.24 -2.70 9.00
CA TYR A 29 -2.68 -1.92 10.10
C TYR A 29 -1.70 -0.84 9.62
N ASP A 30 -1.03 -1.08 8.49
CA ASP A 30 -0.07 -0.15 7.93
C ASP A 30 0.07 -0.30 6.41
N ILE A 31 0.51 0.77 5.75
CA ILE A 31 0.84 0.79 4.33
C ILE A 31 2.10 1.63 4.07
N ALA A 32 2.91 1.22 3.09
CA ALA A 32 4.11 1.96 2.72
C ALA A 32 4.28 2.07 1.20
N TRP A 33 4.56 3.29 0.74
CA TRP A 33 4.94 3.56 -0.64
C TRP A 33 6.45 3.42 -0.83
N CYS A 34 6.85 2.73 -1.88
CA CYS A 34 8.23 2.72 -2.34
C CYS A 34 8.47 3.96 -3.20
N HIS A 35 9.24 4.90 -2.68
CA HIS A 35 9.47 6.20 -3.33
C HIS A 35 10.15 6.12 -4.71
N THR A 36 10.85 5.00 -4.99
CA THR A 36 11.57 4.82 -6.25
C THR A 36 10.75 4.11 -7.33
N THR A 37 9.80 3.25 -6.94
CA THR A 37 9.04 2.41 -7.88
C THR A 37 7.54 2.71 -7.90
N GLY A 38 7.02 3.45 -6.92
CA GLY A 38 5.59 3.68 -6.75
C GLY A 38 4.82 2.46 -6.21
N LEU A 39 5.52 1.39 -5.80
CA LEU A 39 4.87 0.21 -5.23
C LEU A 39 4.27 0.51 -3.86
N ILE A 40 3.09 -0.04 -3.59
CA ILE A 40 2.43 0.03 -2.28
C ILE A 40 2.55 -1.33 -1.60
N ALA A 41 3.17 -1.39 -0.42
CA ALA A 41 3.11 -2.54 0.47
C ALA A 41 2.00 -2.35 1.50
N THR A 42 1.38 -3.45 1.92
CA THR A 42 0.34 -3.46 2.97
C THR A 42 0.69 -4.47 4.06
N ALA A 43 0.55 -4.05 5.32
CA ALA A 43 0.60 -4.88 6.51
C ALA A 43 -0.83 -5.18 6.98
N CYS A 44 -1.15 -6.46 7.17
CA CYS A 44 -2.50 -6.90 7.44
C CYS A 44 -2.54 -7.91 8.58
N GLY A 45 -3.65 -7.90 9.33
CA GLY A 45 -3.94 -8.92 10.34
C GLY A 45 -4.28 -10.30 9.76
N ASP A 46 -4.28 -10.49 8.44
CA ASP A 46 -4.37 -11.82 7.82
C ASP A 46 -3.01 -12.46 7.57
N ASP A 47 -1.96 -11.95 8.22
CA ASP A 47 -0.57 -12.43 8.23
C ASP A 47 0.13 -12.37 6.87
N ILE A 48 -0.48 -11.70 5.88
CA ILE A 48 -0.08 -11.68 4.47
C ILE A 48 0.33 -10.27 4.04
N ILE A 49 1.54 -10.15 3.48
CA ILE A 49 1.98 -8.94 2.77
C ILE A 49 1.44 -8.96 1.34
N ARG A 50 0.86 -7.83 0.91
CA ARG A 50 0.47 -7.62 -0.50
C ARG A 50 1.14 -6.38 -1.06
N ILE A 51 1.56 -6.49 -2.32
CA ILE A 51 2.18 -5.39 -3.08
C ILE A 51 1.30 -5.00 -4.26
N PHE A 52 0.98 -3.72 -4.36
CA PHE A 52 0.21 -3.15 -5.45
C PHE A 52 1.09 -2.23 -6.31
N LYS A 53 0.80 -2.16 -7.60
CA LYS A 53 1.42 -1.23 -8.56
C LYS A 53 0.34 -0.47 -9.29
N GLU A 54 0.51 0.83 -9.47
CA GLU A 54 -0.35 1.60 -10.37
C GLU A 54 -0.14 1.13 -11.82
N ALA A 55 -1.23 1.01 -12.58
CA ALA A 55 -1.17 0.64 -13.99
C ALA A 55 -0.51 1.77 -14.81
N ASP A 56 0.34 1.42 -15.77
CA ASP A 56 1.18 2.42 -16.48
C ASP A 56 0.37 3.48 -17.27
N ASN A 57 -0.90 3.19 -17.61
CA ASN A 57 -1.79 4.08 -18.36
C ASN A 57 -3.03 4.50 -17.55
N SER A 58 -2.92 4.57 -16.22
CA SER A 58 -4.02 4.94 -15.34
C SER A 58 -4.42 6.42 -15.52
N ASP A 59 -5.70 6.73 -15.30
CA ASP A 59 -6.16 8.12 -15.24
C ASP A 59 -5.70 8.73 -13.91
N PRO A 60 -4.94 9.85 -13.88
CA PRO A 60 -4.52 10.49 -12.63
C PRO A 60 -5.68 10.84 -11.68
N ASN A 61 -6.88 11.01 -12.22
CA ASN A 61 -8.07 11.41 -11.49
C ASN A 61 -9.00 10.22 -11.17
N ALA A 62 -8.63 9.04 -11.65
CA ALA A 62 -9.25 7.75 -11.40
C ALA A 62 -8.23 6.59 -11.55
N PRO A 63 -7.17 6.55 -10.73
CA PRO A 63 -6.08 5.63 -10.93
C PRO A 63 -6.51 4.18 -10.66
N SER A 64 -5.90 3.25 -11.38
CA SER A 64 -6.12 1.82 -11.24
C SER A 64 -4.84 1.13 -10.77
N PHE A 65 -4.96 0.20 -9.83
CA PHE A 65 -3.82 -0.54 -9.31
C PHE A 65 -4.01 -2.04 -9.52
N ASP A 66 -2.91 -2.70 -9.86
CA ASP A 66 -2.81 -4.14 -9.96
C ASP A 66 -2.17 -4.71 -8.69
N LEU A 67 -2.73 -5.82 -8.19
CA LEU A 67 -2.08 -6.64 -7.19
C LEU A 67 -0.98 -7.47 -7.86
N ILE A 68 0.28 -7.12 -7.62
CA ILE A 68 1.43 -7.76 -8.28
C ILE A 68 2.10 -8.82 -7.43
N CYS A 69 1.87 -8.83 -6.11
CA CYS A 69 2.41 -9.84 -5.21
C CYS A 69 1.48 -10.10 -4.04
N THR A 70 1.27 -11.37 -3.71
CA THR A 70 0.63 -11.85 -2.47
C THR A 70 1.59 -12.81 -1.79
N LYS A 71 2.20 -12.39 -0.68
CA LYS A 71 3.15 -13.21 0.04
C LYS A 71 2.44 -13.96 1.16
N LEU A 72 2.01 -15.18 0.85
CA LEU A 72 1.49 -16.12 1.85
C LEU A 72 2.59 -16.53 2.83
N ASN A 73 2.19 -16.80 4.07
CA ASN A 73 3.09 -17.19 5.16
C ASN A 73 4.22 -16.16 5.38
N SER A 74 3.95 -14.87 5.15
CA SER A 74 4.93 -13.81 5.43
C SER A 74 5.22 -13.65 6.91
N HIS A 75 4.26 -13.93 7.78
CA HIS A 75 4.39 -14.03 9.22
C HIS A 75 3.42 -15.10 9.73
N SER A 76 3.52 -15.46 11.01
CA SER A 76 2.60 -16.44 11.64
C SER A 76 1.54 -15.81 12.54
N GLN A 77 1.55 -14.48 12.64
CA GLN A 77 0.54 -13.66 13.32
C GLN A 77 0.44 -12.30 12.59
N ASP A 78 -0.45 -11.44 13.11
CA ASP A 78 -0.77 -10.12 12.56
C ASP A 78 0.50 -9.33 12.20
N ILE A 79 0.53 -8.76 10.98
CA ILE A 79 1.63 -7.88 10.56
C ILE A 79 1.24 -6.45 10.93
N ASN A 80 2.02 -5.83 11.79
CA ASN A 80 1.68 -4.53 12.38
C ASN A 80 2.27 -3.34 11.61
N CYS A 81 3.39 -3.53 10.92
CA CYS A 81 4.10 -2.44 10.24
C CYS A 81 4.87 -2.97 9.02
N VAL A 82 4.97 -2.14 7.98
CA VAL A 82 5.80 -2.38 6.79
C VAL A 82 6.56 -1.11 6.41
N GLN A 83 7.81 -1.24 5.99
CA GLN A 83 8.60 -0.08 5.53
C GLN A 83 9.55 -0.47 4.42
N TRP A 84 9.49 0.27 3.31
CA TRP A 84 10.48 0.15 2.24
C TRP A 84 11.80 0.78 2.65
N ASN A 85 12.90 0.15 2.25
CA ASN A 85 14.24 0.71 2.40
C ASN A 85 14.33 2.05 1.64
N PRO A 86 14.57 3.18 2.33
CA PRO A 86 14.60 4.50 1.72
C PRO A 86 15.83 4.71 0.82
N SER A 87 16.87 3.88 0.96
CA SER A 87 18.11 4.00 0.18
C SER A 87 18.00 3.44 -1.26
N GLY A 88 16.84 2.91 -1.65
CA GLY A 88 16.53 2.57 -3.05
C GLY A 88 16.79 1.12 -3.46
N ASN A 89 17.25 0.26 -2.55
CA ASN A 89 17.48 -1.16 -2.83
C ASN A 89 16.21 -2.02 -2.96
N GLN A 90 15.02 -1.39 -2.92
CA GLN A 90 13.69 -2.04 -3.01
C GLN A 90 13.46 -3.15 -1.97
N GLU A 91 14.25 -3.17 -0.90
CA GLU A 91 14.02 -4.07 0.21
C GLU A 91 12.81 -3.61 1.02
N LEU A 92 12.01 -4.55 1.49
CA LEU A 92 10.87 -4.29 2.37
C LEU A 92 11.16 -4.89 3.73
N ILE A 93 10.84 -4.17 4.80
CA ILE A 93 10.88 -4.67 6.17
C ILE A 93 9.44 -4.82 6.66
N SER A 94 9.16 -5.89 7.40
CA SER A 94 7.89 -6.09 8.12
C SER A 94 8.13 -6.52 9.56
N CYS A 95 7.22 -6.16 10.46
CA CYS A 95 7.19 -6.67 11.84
C CYS A 95 5.80 -7.20 12.23
N SER A 96 5.76 -8.17 13.12
CA SER A 96 4.55 -8.92 13.47
C SER A 96 4.49 -9.29 14.95
N ASP A 97 3.28 -9.59 15.42
CA ASP A 97 3.02 -10.20 16.73
C ASP A 97 3.67 -11.57 16.92
N ASP A 98 4.19 -12.20 15.86
CA ASP A 98 4.99 -13.42 15.96
C ASP A 98 6.38 -13.20 16.57
N GLY A 99 6.73 -11.95 16.87
CA GLY A 99 7.98 -11.58 17.52
C GLY A 99 9.15 -11.46 16.53
N GLU A 100 8.90 -11.56 15.23
CA GLU A 100 9.94 -11.46 14.20
C GLU A 100 9.86 -10.15 13.40
N ILE A 101 11.04 -9.71 12.95
CA ILE A 101 11.21 -8.74 11.88
C ILE A 101 11.77 -9.49 10.68
N ARG A 102 11.18 -9.29 9.51
CA ARG A 102 11.62 -9.92 8.26
C ARG A 102 12.01 -8.88 7.23
N ILE A 103 13.04 -9.21 6.45
CA ILE A 103 13.53 -8.39 5.33
C ILE A 103 13.27 -9.17 4.04
N TRP A 104 12.67 -8.50 3.05
CA TRP A 104 12.26 -9.05 1.77
C TRP A 104 12.96 -8.33 0.62
N LYS A 105 13.22 -9.04 -0.47
CA LYS A 105 13.81 -8.53 -1.70
C LYS A 105 13.04 -9.03 -2.91
#